data_AF-X1F3Q2-F1
#
_entry.id   AF-X1F3Q2-F1
#
_cell.length_a   1.000
_cell.length_b   1.000
_cell.length_c   1.000
_cell.angle_alpha   90.00
_cell.angle_beta   90.00
_cell.angle_gamma   90.00
#
_symmetry.space_group_name_H-M   'P 1'
#
loop_
_entity.id
_entity.type
_entity.pdbx_description
1 polymer ?
#
loop_
_entity_poly.entity_id
_entity_poly.type
_entity_poly.pdbx_seq_one_letter_code
_entity_poly.pdbx_strand_id
1 'polypeptide(L)'
;MPYAIVYPRSSMQRDVTITGPYPVPVGDWLVGGIRVTAVPVGLTPVALPPIAMAGRRWISVYNNSDDSIYFLDSIDQTVADGHPLEAGDPFAINLDQNVILYAISEVALTPCDIRIMEGA
;
A
#
# COMPACT_ATOMS: atom_id res chain seq x y z
N MET A 1 -24.80 -30.31 -12.73
CA MET A 1 -23.70 -29.36 -13.04
C MET A 1 -24.22 -27.96 -12.71
N PRO A 2 -23.86 -27.34 -11.58
CA PRO A 2 -24.29 -25.97 -11.30
C PRO A 2 -23.48 -24.99 -12.15
N TYR A 3 -24.16 -24.07 -12.84
CA TYR A 3 -23.58 -22.98 -13.60
C TYR A 3 -24.01 -21.65 -13.00
N ALA A 4 -23.09 -20.68 -12.95
CA ALA A 4 -23.39 -19.31 -12.54
C ALA A 4 -23.71 -18.48 -13.80
N ILE A 5 -24.89 -17.87 -13.85
CA ILE A 5 -25.26 -16.93 -14.91
C ILE A 5 -24.77 -15.54 -14.48
N VAL A 6 -23.80 -14.98 -15.20
CA VAL A 6 -23.32 -13.62 -14.97
C VAL A 6 -23.95 -12.69 -16.00
N TYR A 7 -24.86 -11.82 -15.55
CA TYR A 7 -25.43 -10.76 -16.38
C TYR A 7 -24.51 -9.54 -16.42
N PRO A 8 -24.33 -8.86 -17.59
CA PRO A 8 -23.47 -7.70 -17.67
C PRO A 8 -24.17 -6.41 -17.17
N ARG A 9 -23.53 -5.83 -16.15
CA ARG A 9 -23.44 -4.41 -15.72
C ARG A 9 -24.72 -3.58 -15.43
N SER A 10 -24.79 -3.07 -14.19
CA SER A 10 -25.06 -1.64 -13.92
C SER A 10 -24.55 -1.22 -12.53
N SER A 11 -23.52 -0.36 -12.53
CA SER A 11 -23.18 0.78 -11.64
C SER A 11 -23.70 0.97 -10.20
N MET A 12 -24.19 -0.03 -9.45
CA MET A 12 -24.44 0.16 -8.02
C MET A 12 -23.88 -1.02 -7.20
N GLN A 13 -23.07 -0.63 -6.21
CA GLN A 13 -22.51 -1.40 -5.09
C GLN A 13 -23.09 -2.82 -4.96
N ARG A 14 -22.25 -3.83 -5.21
CA ARG A 14 -22.58 -5.22 -4.93
C ARG A 14 -22.43 -5.46 -3.43
N ASP A 15 -23.50 -5.20 -2.68
CA ASP A 15 -23.72 -5.99 -1.47
C ASP A 15 -24.02 -7.41 -1.94
N VAL A 16 -22.98 -8.24 -1.97
CA VAL A 16 -23.11 -9.68 -2.18
C VAL A 16 -23.70 -10.24 -0.89
N THR A 17 -25.03 -10.30 -0.81
CA THR A 17 -25.70 -11.01 0.28
C THR A 17 -25.46 -12.51 0.09
N ILE A 18 -24.53 -13.06 0.87
CA ILE A 18 -24.23 -14.49 0.90
C ILE A 18 -25.30 -15.16 1.77
N THR A 19 -26.32 -15.74 1.14
CA THR A 19 -27.27 -16.62 1.81
C THR A 19 -26.79 -18.07 1.72
N GLY A 20 -25.96 -18.48 2.68
CA GLY A 20 -25.58 -19.89 2.86
C GLY A 20 -24.40 -20.07 3.82
N PRO A 21 -24.22 -21.27 4.41
CA PRO A 21 -23.15 -21.56 5.37
C PRO A 21 -21.76 -21.70 4.73
N TYR A 22 -21.59 -21.29 3.47
CA TYR A 22 -20.33 -21.42 2.73
C TYR A 22 -19.65 -20.06 2.69
N PRO A 23 -18.51 -19.88 3.40
CA PRO A 23 -17.70 -18.68 3.20
C PRO A 23 -17.39 -18.61 1.70
N VAL A 24 -17.65 -17.45 1.09
CA VAL A 24 -17.21 -17.20 -0.29
C VAL A 24 -15.73 -17.53 -0.31
N PRO A 25 -15.26 -18.47 -1.15
CA PRO A 25 -13.84 -18.71 -1.25
C PRO A 25 -13.25 -17.39 -1.72
N VAL A 26 -12.56 -16.70 -0.82
CA VAL A 26 -11.63 -15.63 -1.18
C VAL A 26 -10.58 -16.37 -1.99
N GLY A 27 -10.82 -16.49 -3.30
CA GLY A 27 -10.03 -17.37 -4.13
C GLY A 27 -8.57 -16.91 -4.09
N ASP A 28 -7.64 -17.86 -4.17
CA ASP A 28 -6.19 -17.67 -4.28
C ASP A 28 -5.73 -16.71 -5.40
N TRP A 29 -6.66 -16.10 -6.13
CA TRP A 29 -6.46 -15.13 -7.19
C TRP A 29 -5.99 -13.77 -6.63
N LEU A 30 -6.27 -13.49 -5.34
CA LEU A 30 -5.67 -12.37 -4.61
C LEU A 30 -4.30 -12.74 -4.00
N VAL A 31 -4.00 -14.04 -3.88
CA VAL A 31 -2.75 -14.54 -3.29
C VAL A 31 -1.63 -14.33 -4.31
N GLY A 32 -0.78 -13.34 -4.04
CA GLY A 32 0.32 -12.92 -4.93
C GLY A 32 0.03 -11.66 -5.76
N GLY A 33 -1.23 -11.20 -5.81
CA GLY A 33 -1.60 -9.92 -6.43
C GLY A 33 -1.51 -8.72 -5.50
N ILE A 34 -1.43 -8.95 -4.19
CA ILE A 34 -1.28 -7.93 -3.16
C ILE A 34 -0.17 -8.34 -2.18
N ARG A 35 0.68 -7.38 -1.79
CA ARG A 35 1.71 -7.57 -0.75
C ARG A 35 1.60 -6.47 0.29
N VAL A 36 1.70 -6.83 1.57
CA VAL A 36 1.77 -5.87 2.66
C VAL A 36 3.13 -5.97 3.35
N THR A 37 3.79 -4.83 3.54
CA THR A 37 5.12 -4.75 4.16
C THR A 37 5.11 -3.68 5.25
N ALA A 38 5.76 -3.96 6.38
CA ALA A 38 6.06 -2.98 7.41
C ALA A 38 7.48 -2.45 7.19
N VAL A 39 7.67 -1.13 7.19
CA VAL A 39 8.98 -0.51 6.96
C VAL A 39 9.28 0.49 8.06
N PRO A 40 10.39 0.33 8.79
CA PRO A 40 10.83 1.33 9.76
C PRO A 40 11.42 2.54 9.02
N VAL A 41 10.91 3.73 9.31
CA VAL A 41 11.47 5.00 8.80
C VAL A 41 12.06 5.81 9.95
N GLY A 42 13.17 6.49 9.67
CA GLY A 42 13.89 7.34 10.62
C GLY A 42 14.64 8.44 9.89
N LEU A 43 15.78 8.87 10.44
CA LEU A 43 16.55 10.03 9.94
C LEU A 43 17.25 9.80 8.59
N THR A 44 17.35 8.56 8.13
CA THR A 44 17.96 8.21 6.84
C THR A 44 16.87 7.86 5.85
N PRO A 45 16.89 8.40 4.61
CA PRO A 45 15.94 8.00 3.58
C PRO A 45 15.94 6.48 3.33
N VAL A 46 14.75 5.89 3.29
CA VAL A 46 14.54 4.44 3.04
C VAL A 46 13.61 4.25 1.85
N ALA A 47 13.94 3.30 0.97
CA ALA A 47 13.10 2.92 -0.17
C ALA A 47 11.80 2.23 0.27
N LEU A 48 10.68 2.60 -0.36
CA LEU A 48 9.33 2.13 -0.09
C LEU A 48 8.75 1.35 -1.29
N PRO A 49 8.48 0.03 -1.15
CA PRO A 49 9.06 -0.86 -0.15
C PRO A 49 10.54 -1.16 -0.46
N PRO A 50 11.30 -1.71 0.50
CA PRO A 50 12.70 -2.09 0.30
C PRO A 50 12.92 -3.06 -0.87
N ILE A 51 11.92 -3.89 -1.15
CA ILE A 51 11.89 -4.80 -2.30
C ILE A 51 10.51 -4.67 -2.94
N ALA A 52 10.47 -4.05 -4.12
CA ALA A 52 9.23 -3.89 -4.87
C ALA A 52 8.63 -5.25 -5.26
N MET A 53 7.30 -5.35 -5.22
CA MET A 53 6.59 -6.50 -5.78
C MET A 53 6.76 -6.56 -7.32
N ALA A 54 7.03 -7.76 -7.85
CA ALA A 54 7.11 -7.95 -9.29
C ALA A 54 5.77 -7.63 -9.96
N GLY A 55 5.80 -6.86 -11.04
CA GLY A 55 4.60 -6.44 -11.77
C GLY A 55 3.75 -5.38 -11.06
N ARG A 56 4.24 -4.77 -9.97
CA ARG A 56 3.55 -3.72 -9.23
C ARG A 56 3.13 -2.57 -10.13
N ARG A 57 1.88 -2.13 -9.94
CA ARG A 57 1.26 -0.98 -10.63
C ARG A 57 0.90 0.15 -9.69
N TRP A 58 0.70 -0.15 -8.40
CA TRP A 58 0.33 0.85 -7.41
C TRP A 58 0.90 0.50 -6.03
N ILE A 59 1.04 1.54 -5.22
CA ILE A 59 1.31 1.43 -3.79
C ILE A 59 0.32 2.28 -3.00
N SER A 60 -0.01 1.81 -1.81
CA SER A 60 -0.60 2.64 -0.76
C SER A 60 0.27 2.56 0.47
N VAL A 61 0.53 3.70 1.07
CA VAL A 61 1.36 3.90 2.23
C VAL A 61 0.47 4.43 3.35
N TYR A 62 0.50 3.77 4.49
CA TYR A 62 -0.22 4.18 5.69
C TYR A 62 0.80 4.52 6.76
N ASN A 63 0.76 5.76 7.24
CA ASN A 63 1.57 6.19 8.36
C ASN A 63 0.88 5.78 9.67
N ASN A 64 1.24 4.62 10.24
CA ASN A 64 0.70 4.20 11.55
C ASN A 64 1.54 4.71 12.73
N SER A 65 2.42 5.70 12.51
CA SER A 65 3.17 6.34 13.59
C SER A 65 2.49 7.62 14.06
N ASP A 66 2.93 8.14 15.20
CA ASP A 66 2.44 9.40 15.78
C ASP A 66 3.10 10.64 15.16
N ASP A 67 4.09 10.44 14.28
CA ASP A 67 4.90 11.50 13.68
C ASP A 67 4.71 11.56 12.17
N SER A 68 4.93 12.75 11.58
CA SER A 68 4.89 12.93 10.14
C SER A 68 6.09 12.27 9.47
N ILE A 69 5.85 11.65 8.32
CA ILE A 69 6.89 11.15 7.42
C ILE A 69 6.92 12.01 6.16
N TYR A 70 8.02 11.99 5.43
CA TYR A 70 8.19 12.80 4.22
C TYR A 70 8.60 11.91 3.06
N PHE A 71 7.84 12.00 1.97
CA PHE A 71 8.15 11.30 0.72
C PHE A 71 9.17 12.06 -0.10
N LEU A 72 10.14 11.33 -0.63
CA LEU A 72 11.26 11.85 -1.41
C LEU A 72 11.36 11.12 -2.76
N ASP A 73 11.85 11.81 -3.78
CA ASP A 73 12.12 11.24 -5.10
C ASP A 73 13.57 10.75 -5.25
N SER A 74 14.45 11.14 -4.32
CA SER A 74 15.87 10.78 -4.30
C SER A 74 16.36 10.49 -2.88
N ILE A 75 17.38 9.64 -2.77
CA ILE A 75 18.03 9.28 -1.51
C ILE A 75 18.85 10.42 -0.90
N ASP A 76 19.22 11.42 -1.70
CA ASP A 76 20.04 12.56 -1.27
C ASP A 76 19.22 13.72 -0.70
N GLN A 77 17.88 13.63 -0.74
CA GLN A 77 16.97 14.67 -0.26
C GLN A 77 16.78 14.61 1.26
N THR A 78 16.35 15.74 1.81
CA THR A 78 16.04 15.89 3.24
C THR A 78 14.55 16.10 3.46
N VAL A 79 14.13 16.10 4.72
CA VAL A 79 12.74 16.40 5.14
C VAL A 79 12.20 17.71 4.55
N ALA A 80 13.07 18.70 4.34
CA ALA A 80 12.69 20.01 3.80
C ALA A 80 12.27 19.96 2.33
N ASP A 81 12.72 18.94 1.59
CA ASP A 81 12.42 18.75 0.17
C ASP A 81 11.20 17.84 -0.03
N GLY A 82 10.77 17.15 1.02
CA GLY A 82 9.80 16.06 0.93
C GLY A 82 8.34 16.48 1.02
N HIS A 83 7.47 15.61 0.52
CA HIS A 83 6.02 15.76 0.68
C HIS A 83 5.56 15.10 1.99
N PRO A 84 4.97 15.85 2.93
CA PRO A 84 4.57 15.29 4.21
C PRO A 84 3.39 14.32 4.08
N LEU A 85 3.43 13.25 4.86
CA LEU A 85 2.30 12.39 5.18
C LEU A 85 2.13 12.40 6.69
N GLU A 86 1.02 12.98 7.14
CA GLU A 86 0.71 13.12 8.56
C GLU A 86 0.41 11.78 9.21
N ALA A 87 0.50 11.75 10.55
CA ALA A 87 0.16 10.59 11.36
C ALA A 87 -1.29 10.13 11.09
N GLY A 88 -1.47 8.84 10.80
CA GLY A 88 -2.76 8.22 10.51
C GLY A 88 -3.27 8.42 9.08
N ASP A 89 -2.61 9.24 8.26
CA ASP A 89 -3.07 9.52 6.90
C ASP A 89 -2.64 8.43 5.90
N PRO A 90 -3.50 8.07 4.95
CA PRO A 90 -3.15 7.23 3.82
C PRO A 90 -2.65 8.07 2.63
N PHE A 91 -1.65 7.54 1.94
CA PHE A 91 -1.23 8.01 0.62
C PHE A 91 -1.31 6.86 -0.39
N ALA A 92 -1.75 7.14 -1.62
CA ALA A 92 -1.80 6.14 -2.67
C ALA A 92 -1.38 6.74 -4.01
N ILE A 93 -0.57 6.01 -4.76
CA ILE A 93 -0.05 6.45 -6.05
C ILE A 93 0.15 5.26 -6.99
N ASN A 94 -0.08 5.48 -8.28
CA ASN A 94 0.31 4.54 -9.33
C ASN A 94 1.84 4.61 -9.50
N LEU A 95 2.50 3.48 -9.24
CA LEU A 95 3.95 3.41 -9.18
C LEU A 95 4.43 2.07 -9.75
N ASP A 96 5.03 2.14 -10.92
CA ASP A 96 5.61 0.96 -11.57
C ASP A 96 6.73 0.36 -10.71
N GLN A 97 6.97 -0.95 -10.87
CA GLN A 97 7.99 -1.69 -10.10
C GLN A 97 9.41 -1.09 -10.14
N ASN A 98 9.75 -0.33 -11.20
CA ASN A 98 11.09 0.24 -11.41
C ASN A 98 11.26 1.63 -10.77
N VAL A 99 10.17 2.24 -10.30
CA VAL A 99 10.22 3.56 -9.67
C VAL A 99 10.36 3.36 -8.16
N ILE A 100 11.31 4.06 -7.56
CA ILE A 100 11.59 3.97 -6.12
C ILE A 100 11.04 5.24 -5.47
N LEU A 101 10.16 5.07 -4.50
CA LEU A 101 9.73 6.14 -3.60
C LEU A 101 10.57 6.02 -2.34
N TYR A 102 11.10 7.12 -1.81
CA TYR A 102 11.82 7.12 -0.55
C TYR A 102 10.97 7.78 0.55
N ALA A 103 11.22 7.44 1.80
CA ALA A 103 10.69 8.15 2.95
C ALA A 103 11.73 8.39 4.04
N ILE A 104 11.57 9.53 4.72
CA ILE A 104 12.39 9.99 5.84
C ILE A 104 11.46 10.53 6.94
N SER A 105 11.93 10.54 8.18
CA SER A 105 11.28 11.25 9.30
C SER A 105 12.28 12.20 9.97
N GLU A 106 11.77 13.28 10.56
CA GLU A 106 12.56 14.24 11.36
C GLU A 106 13.00 13.67 12.72
N VAL A 107 12.32 12.62 13.19
CA VAL A 107 12.57 12.04 14.50
C VAL A 107 13.21 10.66 14.31
N ALA A 108 14.29 10.41 15.06
CA ALA A 108 14.89 9.07 15.17
C ALA A 108 13.97 8.17 16.00
N LEU A 109 12.84 7.76 15.44
CA LEU A 109 11.86 6.99 16.18
C LEU A 109 12.29 5.53 16.25
N THR A 110 11.99 4.93 17.41
CA THR A 110 11.56 3.54 17.48
C THR A 110 10.62 3.26 16.31
N PRO A 111 10.84 2.18 15.54
CA PRO A 111 10.50 2.09 14.13
C PRO A 111 9.11 2.65 13.83
N CYS A 112 9.05 3.82 13.16
CA CYS A 112 7.81 4.31 12.56
C CYS A 112 7.26 3.19 11.69
N ASP A 113 6.20 2.55 12.15
CA ASP A 113 5.64 1.40 11.46
C ASP A 113 4.79 1.91 10.30
N ILE A 114 5.42 2.11 9.15
CA ILE A 114 4.70 2.42 7.93
C ILE A 114 4.22 1.10 7.35
N ARG A 115 2.92 1.02 7.03
CA ARG A 115 2.34 -0.12 6.32
C ARG A 115 2.20 0.22 4.84
N ILE A 116 2.86 -0.58 4.02
CA ILE A 116 2.83 -0.44 2.57
C ILE A 116 2.01 -1.60 2.02
N MET A 117 0.99 -1.28 1.23
CA MET A 117 0.26 -2.24 0.42
C MET A 117 0.63 -2.02 -1.05
N GLU A 118 1.11 -3.06 -1.72
CA GLU A 118 1.40 -3.07 -3.17
C GLU A 118 0.38 -3.92 -3.90
N GLY A 119 0.05 -3.57 -5.14
CA GLY A 119 -0.75 -4.43 -6.03
C GLY A 119 -0.26 -4.46 -7.49
N ALA A 120 -0.44 -5.60 -8.15
CA ALA A 120 -0.06 -5.89 -9.55
C ALA A 120 -1.24 -5.94 -10.53
#